data_AF-A0A165NCA7-F1
#
_entry.id   AF-A0A165NCA7-F1
#
_cell.length_a   1.000
_cell.length_b   1.000
_cell.length_c   1.000
_cell.angle_alpha   90.00
_cell.angle_beta   90.00
_cell.angle_gamma   90.00
#
_symmetry.space_group_name_H-M   'P 1'
#
loop_
_entity.id
_entity.type
_entity.pdbx_description
1 polymer ?
#
loop_
_entity_poly.entity_id
_entity_poly.type
_entity_poly.pdbx_seq_one_letter_code
_entity_poly.pdbx_strand_id
1 'polypeptide(L)'
;MTGSRARCPHKLRKQLHQATTQLAATEQRLLVVSQDLAASRSFVAKEDVDGQQIRTVFNDLNEAVDDHTFLLHAVPDPPESATLDVSSALALLSSHELVRKELYHFVSAALVQKMPLMDFCAFLIPALLNVVLLRVVFRPFIPGLDMTRSAHLHAFYEDICRKEPQDRAARWRSITYAQACPSRDDAALVAQAVDLFYSALESSLPHIVSSDAADTLASLRTQYSSAAAKIVRDALKLQDLAMATYISFDYRLIAPPVYSIVTPSQTEVAELVKRCPHSLPRTDPVEDGKICLAVVSFGLLASKSTQRSPSDTVERAVTVMKKASVVAATCRWTRAHTSS
;
A
#
# COMPACT_ATOMS: atom_id res chain seq x y z
N MET A 1 51.83 -64.82 31.62
CA MET A 1 51.67 -64.49 30.18
C MET A 1 50.80 -63.25 30.05
N THR A 2 51.43 -62.08 30.11
CA THR A 2 50.82 -60.76 29.95
C THR A 2 51.31 -60.20 28.61
N GLY A 3 50.41 -60.10 27.64
CA GLY A 3 50.74 -59.76 26.26
C GLY A 3 49.70 -58.86 25.61
N SER A 4 49.77 -57.58 25.98
CA SER A 4 49.56 -56.40 25.13
C SER A 4 48.31 -56.34 24.24
N ARG A 5 47.22 -55.80 24.80
CA ARG A 5 46.16 -55.15 24.01
C ARG A 5 46.68 -53.78 23.53
N ALA A 6 47.49 -53.75 22.48
CA ALA A 6 47.82 -52.52 21.76
C ALA A 6 46.57 -52.01 21.03
N ARG A 7 45.73 -51.25 21.72
CA ARG A 7 44.60 -50.53 21.10
C ARG A 7 45.20 -49.50 20.14
N CYS A 8 44.94 -49.69 18.86
CA CYS A 8 45.50 -48.95 17.76
C CYS A 8 45.29 -47.41 17.93
N PRO A 9 46.35 -46.62 18.22
CA PRO A 9 46.23 -45.18 18.48
C PRO A 9 45.64 -44.39 17.31
N HIS A 10 45.69 -44.97 16.11
CA HIS A 10 45.11 -44.39 14.89
C HIS A 10 43.57 -44.39 14.88
N LYS A 11 42.92 -45.40 15.46
CA LYS A 11 41.45 -45.45 15.60
C LYS A 11 40.95 -44.40 16.60
N LEU A 12 41.66 -44.25 17.71
CA LEU A 12 41.38 -43.24 18.74
C LEU A 12 41.53 -41.81 18.19
N ARG A 13 42.58 -41.53 17.39
CA ARG A 13 42.73 -40.22 16.73
C ARG A 13 41.59 -39.91 15.76
N LYS A 14 41.14 -40.90 14.98
CA LYS A 14 40.02 -40.72 14.04
C LYS A 14 38.69 -40.44 14.76
N GLN A 15 38.43 -41.16 15.85
CA GLN A 15 37.26 -40.95 16.70
C GLN A 15 37.29 -39.58 17.40
N LEU A 16 38.46 -39.18 17.92
CA LEU A 16 38.65 -37.86 18.53
C LEU A 16 38.36 -36.74 17.52
N HIS A 17 38.90 -36.84 16.31
CA HIS A 17 38.68 -35.87 15.24
C HIS A 17 37.19 -35.78 14.84
N GLN A 18 36.52 -36.91 14.65
CA GLN A 18 35.08 -36.93 14.37
C GLN A 18 34.25 -36.28 15.49
N ALA A 19 34.59 -36.56 16.75
CA ALA A 19 33.92 -35.95 17.89
C ALA A 19 34.17 -34.44 17.97
N THR A 20 35.38 -33.96 17.63
CA THR A 20 35.67 -32.51 17.60
C THR A 20 34.90 -31.80 16.49
N THR A 21 34.80 -32.40 15.30
CA THR A 21 34.02 -31.82 14.20
C THR A 21 32.53 -31.79 14.53
N GLN A 22 32.00 -32.85 15.15
CA GLN A 22 30.61 -32.88 15.61
C GLN A 22 30.34 -31.82 16.69
N LEU A 23 31.25 -31.66 17.65
CA LEU A 23 31.15 -30.65 18.69
C LEU A 23 31.09 -29.23 18.09
N ALA A 24 32.02 -28.91 17.20
CA ALA A 24 32.05 -27.61 16.52
C ALA A 24 30.76 -27.36 15.71
N ALA A 25 30.24 -28.37 15.02
CA ALA A 25 28.98 -28.26 14.29
C ALA A 25 27.78 -28.04 15.22
N THR A 26 27.77 -28.69 16.39
CA THR A 26 26.72 -28.47 17.40
C THR A 26 26.80 -27.10 18.07
N GLU A 27 28.00 -26.61 18.36
CA GLU A 27 28.22 -25.26 18.91
C GLU A 27 27.73 -24.19 17.93
N GLN A 28 28.08 -24.32 16.64
CA GLN A 28 27.60 -23.43 15.59
C GLN A 28 26.06 -23.43 15.52
N ARG A 29 25.43 -24.61 15.59
CA ARG A 29 23.96 -24.74 15.60
C ARG A 29 23.34 -24.10 16.84
N LEU A 30 23.92 -24.31 18.02
CA LEU A 30 23.46 -23.69 19.27
C LEU A 30 23.52 -22.16 19.20
N LEU A 31 24.56 -21.62 18.58
CA LEU A 31 24.74 -20.18 18.40
C LEU A 31 23.65 -19.59 17.50
N VAL A 32 23.34 -20.26 16.38
CA VAL A 32 22.24 -19.89 15.48
C VAL A 32 20.90 -19.97 16.20
N VAL A 33 20.61 -21.08 16.88
CA VAL A 33 19.36 -21.28 17.63
C VAL A 33 19.22 -20.24 18.76
N SER A 34 20.31 -19.91 19.45
CA SER A 34 20.32 -18.86 20.47
C SER A 34 19.98 -17.48 19.90
N GLN A 35 20.52 -17.14 18.73
CA GLN A 35 20.22 -15.89 18.06
C GLN A 35 18.76 -15.85 17.59
N ASP A 36 18.27 -16.96 17.02
CA ASP A 36 16.88 -17.10 16.60
C ASP A 36 15.93 -16.98 17.79
N LEU A 37 16.23 -17.62 18.92
CA LEU A 37 15.40 -17.60 20.12
C LEU A 37 15.38 -16.21 20.79
N ALA A 38 16.50 -15.48 20.76
CA ALA A 38 16.53 -14.08 21.18
C ALA A 38 15.69 -13.18 20.27
N ALA A 39 15.73 -13.42 18.95
CA ALA A 39 14.91 -12.71 17.96
C ALA A 39 13.41 -13.07 18.07
N SER A 40 13.06 -14.32 18.39
CA SER A 40 11.67 -14.73 18.62
C SER A 40 11.11 -14.16 19.93
N ARG A 41 11.92 -14.07 21.00
CA ARG A 41 11.49 -13.47 22.28
C ARG A 41 11.23 -11.97 22.16
N SER A 42 12.01 -11.24 21.36
CA SER A 42 11.75 -9.82 21.10
C SER A 42 10.48 -9.59 20.29
N PHE A 43 10.03 -10.60 19.54
CA PHE A 43 8.84 -10.58 18.67
C PHE A 43 7.52 -10.64 19.45
N VAL A 44 7.43 -11.51 20.46
CA VAL A 44 6.18 -11.72 21.22
C VAL A 44 5.86 -10.56 22.17
N ALA A 45 6.89 -9.87 22.69
CA ALA A 45 6.72 -8.81 23.69
C ALA A 45 6.22 -7.46 23.10
N LYS A 46 6.23 -7.30 21.77
CA LYS A 46 5.94 -6.01 21.12
C LYS A 46 4.69 -5.98 20.24
N GLU A 47 3.98 -7.10 20.09
CA GLU A 47 2.89 -7.22 19.10
C GLU A 47 1.82 -6.12 19.27
N ASP A 48 1.35 -5.89 20.50
CA ASP A 48 0.31 -4.90 20.80
C ASP A 48 0.82 -3.45 20.68
N VAL A 49 2.07 -3.20 21.06
CA VAL A 49 2.68 -1.86 21.03
C VAL A 49 2.93 -1.42 19.59
N ASP A 50 3.55 -2.29 18.78
CA ASP A 50 3.85 -2.00 17.38
C ASP A 50 2.57 -1.83 16.56
N GLY A 51 1.56 -2.68 16.82
CA GLY A 51 0.27 -2.59 16.16
C GLY A 51 -0.50 -1.31 16.51
N GLN A 52 -0.46 -0.87 17.77
CA GLN A 52 -1.09 0.38 18.16
C GLN A 52 -0.37 1.59 17.52
N GLN A 53 0.96 1.58 17.49
CA GLN A 53 1.72 2.67 16.86
C GLN A 53 1.42 2.79 15.36
N ILE A 54 1.37 1.67 14.63
CA ILE A 54 0.99 1.66 13.21
C ILE A 54 -0.43 2.20 13.03
N ARG A 55 -1.39 1.73 13.84
CA ARG A 55 -2.79 2.20 13.77
C ARG A 55 -2.91 3.70 13.99
N THR A 56 -2.23 4.23 15.00
CA THR A 56 -2.26 5.67 15.30
C THR A 56 -1.73 6.47 14.11
N VAL A 57 -0.52 6.19 13.64
CA VAL A 57 0.08 6.93 12.50
C VAL A 57 -0.79 6.81 11.24
N PHE A 58 -1.39 5.64 11.00
CA PHE A 58 -2.30 5.43 9.88
C PHE A 58 -3.62 6.21 9.99
N ASN A 59 -4.19 6.31 11.19
CA ASN A 59 -5.40 7.11 11.41
C ASN A 59 -5.11 8.60 11.27
N ASP A 60 -4.01 9.08 11.87
CA ASP A 60 -3.56 10.47 11.77
C ASP A 60 -3.32 10.85 10.29
N LEU A 61 -2.78 9.94 9.48
CA LEU A 61 -2.58 10.16 8.04
C LEU A 61 -3.91 10.35 7.29
N ASN A 62 -4.89 9.47 7.52
CA ASN A 62 -6.20 9.58 6.86
C ASN A 62 -6.93 10.86 7.31
N GLU A 63 -6.91 11.17 8.61
CA GLU A 63 -7.49 12.40 9.15
C GLU A 63 -6.83 13.64 8.55
N ALA A 64 -5.50 13.65 8.41
CA ALA A 64 -4.79 14.77 7.77
C ALA A 64 -5.15 14.92 6.28
N VAL A 65 -5.42 13.83 5.56
CA VAL A 65 -5.91 13.88 4.17
C VAL A 65 -7.32 14.48 4.11
N ASP A 66 -8.21 14.06 5.03
CA ASP A 66 -9.58 14.55 5.11
C ASP A 66 -9.61 16.05 5.47
N ASP A 67 -8.82 16.47 6.47
CA ASP A 67 -8.66 17.87 6.88
C ASP A 67 -8.14 18.74 5.74
N HIS A 68 -7.12 18.26 5.03
CA HIS A 68 -6.55 18.99 3.90
C HIS A 68 -7.53 19.11 2.74
N THR A 69 -8.31 18.06 2.49
CA THR A 69 -9.39 18.06 1.51
C THR A 69 -10.43 19.12 1.89
N PHE A 70 -10.88 19.14 3.15
CA PHE A 70 -11.83 20.13 3.65
C PHE A 70 -11.31 21.57 3.47
N LEU A 71 -10.03 21.83 3.75
CA LEU A 71 -9.42 23.14 3.53
C LEU A 71 -9.42 23.57 2.06
N LEU A 72 -9.22 22.62 1.14
CA LEU A 72 -9.25 22.88 -0.30
C LEU A 72 -10.68 23.04 -0.85
N HIS A 73 -11.70 22.54 -0.15
CA HIS A 73 -13.10 22.75 -0.50
C HIS A 73 -13.64 24.15 -0.24
N ALA A 74 -12.96 24.93 0.60
CA ALA A 74 -13.38 26.29 0.95
C ALA A 74 -13.22 27.32 -0.21
N VAL A 75 -13.17 26.86 -1.47
CA VAL A 75 -12.54 27.57 -2.59
C VAL A 75 -13.29 27.33 -3.90
N PRO A 76 -13.39 28.35 -4.78
CA PRO A 76 -14.66 29.04 -5.01
C PRO A 76 -15.80 28.08 -5.42
N ASP A 77 -16.96 28.28 -4.81
CA ASP A 77 -18.17 27.49 -5.05
C ASP A 77 -18.50 27.46 -6.56
N PRO A 78 -18.42 26.31 -7.25
CA PRO A 78 -19.19 26.13 -8.47
C PRO A 78 -20.65 26.48 -8.17
N PRO A 79 -21.41 27.02 -9.14
CA PRO A 79 -22.82 27.30 -8.95
C PRO A 79 -23.53 26.08 -8.33
N GLU A 80 -24.39 26.25 -7.34
CA GLU A 80 -25.02 25.13 -6.59
C GLU A 80 -25.72 24.08 -7.48
N SER A 81 -26.09 24.46 -8.72
CA SER A 81 -26.74 23.60 -9.71
C SER A 81 -25.80 23.11 -10.82
N ALA A 82 -24.52 23.47 -10.79
CA ALA A 82 -23.55 23.07 -11.80
C ALA A 82 -23.23 21.58 -11.66
N THR A 83 -23.21 20.90 -12.80
CA THR A 83 -22.92 19.46 -12.90
C THR A 83 -21.78 19.26 -13.87
N LEU A 84 -21.06 18.14 -13.73
CA LEU A 84 -19.95 17.83 -14.63
C LEU A 84 -20.48 17.63 -16.06
N ASP A 85 -20.05 18.49 -16.98
CA ASP A 85 -20.40 18.40 -18.39
C ASP A 85 -19.32 17.69 -19.24
N VAL A 86 -19.67 17.39 -20.49
CA VAL A 86 -18.80 16.64 -21.42
C VAL A 86 -17.52 17.42 -21.74
N SER A 87 -17.60 18.74 -21.90
CA SER A 87 -16.46 19.59 -22.23
C SER A 87 -15.46 19.62 -21.08
N SER A 88 -15.95 19.87 -19.86
CA SER A 88 -15.14 19.83 -18.63
C SER A 88 -14.49 18.48 -18.39
N ALA A 89 -15.25 17.38 -18.57
CA ALA A 89 -14.72 16.03 -18.40
C ALA A 89 -13.62 15.70 -19.42
N LEU A 90 -13.80 16.05 -20.70
CA LEU A 90 -12.79 15.82 -21.73
C LEU A 90 -11.53 16.66 -21.49
N ALA A 91 -11.69 17.92 -21.07
CA ALA A 91 -10.57 18.79 -20.75
C ALA A 91 -9.77 18.24 -19.57
N LEU A 92 -10.44 17.83 -18.49
CA LEU A 92 -9.82 17.23 -17.31
C LEU A 92 -9.08 15.92 -17.61
N LEU A 93 -9.64 15.05 -18.47
CA LEU A 93 -8.94 13.82 -18.89
C LEU A 93 -7.76 14.08 -19.82
N SER A 94 -7.69 15.27 -20.43
CA SER A 94 -6.61 15.68 -21.32
C SER A 94 -5.53 16.49 -20.60
N SER A 95 -5.84 17.05 -19.43
CA SER A 95 -4.98 18.02 -18.75
C SER A 95 -3.85 17.39 -17.94
N HIS A 96 -4.08 16.22 -17.32
CA HIS A 96 -3.06 15.58 -16.48
C HIS A 96 -3.01 14.06 -16.61
N GLU A 97 -1.80 13.50 -16.63
CA GLU A 97 -1.59 12.05 -16.77
C GLU A 97 -2.20 11.26 -15.61
N LEU A 98 -2.05 11.73 -14.36
CA LEU A 98 -2.60 11.03 -13.18
C LEU A 98 -4.11 10.89 -13.27
N VAL A 99 -4.81 11.96 -13.63
CA VAL A 99 -6.26 11.96 -13.78
C VAL A 99 -6.67 11.00 -14.89
N ARG A 100 -6.01 11.10 -16.05
CA ARG A 100 -6.30 10.26 -17.21
C ARG A 100 -6.07 8.77 -16.95
N LYS A 101 -5.04 8.40 -16.20
CA LYS A 101 -4.70 6.98 -15.99
C LYS A 101 -5.40 6.38 -14.77
N GLU A 102 -5.47 7.12 -13.68
CA GLU A 102 -5.89 6.59 -12.38
C GLU A 102 -7.34 7.00 -12.04
N LEU A 103 -7.90 8.03 -12.68
CA LEU A 103 -9.25 8.54 -12.36
C LEU A 103 -10.22 8.55 -13.55
N TYR A 104 -9.82 8.02 -14.72
CA TYR A 104 -10.66 7.99 -15.93
C TYR A 104 -12.06 7.43 -15.68
N HIS A 105 -12.15 6.28 -15.00
CA HIS A 105 -13.42 5.62 -14.74
C HIS A 105 -14.29 6.40 -13.77
N PHE A 106 -13.69 7.06 -12.77
CA PHE A 106 -14.42 7.96 -11.87
C PHE A 106 -15.02 9.14 -12.63
N VAL A 107 -14.20 9.86 -13.41
CA VAL A 107 -14.63 11.01 -14.22
C VAL A 107 -15.74 10.63 -15.20
N SER A 108 -15.55 9.51 -15.92
CA SER A 108 -16.52 9.02 -16.90
C SER A 108 -17.86 8.66 -16.24
N ALA A 109 -17.82 8.05 -15.06
CA ALA A 109 -19.03 7.66 -14.36
C ALA A 109 -19.74 8.86 -13.71
N ALA A 110 -18.98 9.84 -13.19
CA ALA A 110 -19.52 11.11 -12.68
C ALA A 110 -20.24 11.91 -13.79
N LEU A 111 -19.65 11.96 -15.00
CA LEU A 111 -20.26 12.61 -16.17
C LEU A 111 -21.60 11.97 -16.54
N VAL A 112 -21.66 10.63 -16.60
CA VAL A 112 -22.90 9.90 -16.93
C VAL A 112 -24.03 10.20 -15.95
N GLN A 113 -23.69 10.51 -14.70
CA GLN A 113 -24.67 10.82 -13.66
C GLN A 113 -24.97 12.29 -13.50
N LYS A 114 -24.26 13.15 -14.23
CA LYS A 114 -24.30 14.60 -14.02
C LYS A 114 -24.07 14.93 -12.55
N MET A 115 -23.02 14.33 -11.98
CA MET A 115 -22.66 14.55 -10.58
C MET A 115 -22.51 16.06 -10.33
N PRO A 116 -23.09 16.62 -9.25
CA PRO A 116 -22.85 17.99 -8.85
C PRO A 116 -21.36 18.27 -8.72
N LEU A 117 -20.91 19.45 -9.16
CA LEU A 117 -19.48 19.76 -9.16
C LEU A 117 -18.87 19.76 -7.75
N MET A 118 -19.64 20.15 -6.74
CA MET A 118 -19.22 20.08 -5.34
C MET A 118 -18.91 18.64 -4.91
N ASP A 119 -19.85 17.72 -5.16
CA ASP A 119 -19.68 16.29 -4.84
C ASP A 119 -18.52 15.68 -5.65
N PHE A 120 -18.40 16.07 -6.92
CA PHE A 120 -17.31 15.60 -7.77
C PHE A 120 -15.94 16.02 -7.22
N CYS A 121 -15.78 17.30 -6.85
CA CYS A 121 -14.56 17.80 -6.24
C CYS A 121 -14.29 17.12 -4.89
N ALA A 122 -15.34 16.86 -4.09
CA ALA A 122 -15.25 16.19 -2.78
C ALA A 122 -14.57 14.83 -2.82
N PHE A 123 -14.71 14.12 -3.95
CA PHE A 123 -14.02 12.85 -4.15
C PHE A 123 -12.76 12.99 -5.00
N LEU A 124 -12.70 13.95 -5.94
CA LEU A 124 -11.53 14.16 -6.80
C LEU A 124 -10.28 14.53 -6.01
N ILE A 125 -10.38 15.51 -5.11
CA ILE A 125 -9.25 16.04 -4.34
C ILE A 125 -8.58 14.96 -3.47
N PRO A 126 -9.31 14.23 -2.59
CA PRO A 126 -8.69 13.19 -1.78
C PRO A 126 -8.21 12.01 -2.64
N ALA A 127 -8.93 11.67 -3.72
CA ALA A 127 -8.48 10.62 -4.64
C ALA A 127 -7.16 10.98 -5.33
N LEU A 128 -6.98 12.23 -5.75
CA LEU A 128 -5.72 12.71 -6.33
C LEU A 128 -4.57 12.62 -5.34
N LEU A 129 -4.77 13.09 -4.10
CA LEU A 129 -3.74 13.02 -3.07
C LEU A 129 -3.37 11.55 -2.76
N ASN A 130 -4.37 10.68 -2.61
CA ASN A 130 -4.14 9.25 -2.38
C ASN A 130 -3.44 8.56 -3.55
N VAL A 131 -3.76 8.91 -4.80
CA VAL A 131 -3.05 8.41 -5.99
C VAL A 131 -1.58 8.81 -5.94
N VAL A 132 -1.27 10.06 -5.56
CA VAL A 132 0.11 10.54 -5.40
C VAL A 132 0.82 9.78 -4.28
N LEU A 133 0.20 9.65 -3.11
CA LEU A 133 0.77 8.90 -1.98
C LEU A 133 1.03 7.43 -2.34
N LEU A 134 0.09 6.78 -3.03
CA LEU A 134 0.30 5.43 -3.54
C LEU A 134 1.50 5.37 -4.49
N ARG A 135 1.56 6.27 -5.47
CA ARG A 135 2.59 6.22 -6.51
C ARG A 135 3.99 6.50 -5.98
N VAL A 136 4.13 7.47 -5.09
CA VAL A 136 5.43 7.95 -4.60
C VAL A 136 5.90 7.18 -3.36
N VAL A 137 4.98 6.82 -2.46
CA VAL A 137 5.32 6.24 -1.15
C VAL A 137 5.00 4.75 -1.06
N PHE A 138 3.74 4.36 -1.28
CA PHE A 138 3.27 3.03 -0.86
C PHE A 138 3.40 1.92 -1.90
N ARG A 139 3.38 2.24 -3.20
CA ARG A 139 3.54 1.28 -4.30
C ARG A 139 5.01 0.86 -4.46
N PRO A 140 6.00 1.76 -4.37
CA PRO A 140 7.39 1.35 -4.29
C PRO A 140 7.64 0.46 -3.06
N PHE A 141 8.47 -0.57 -3.18
CA PHE A 141 8.90 -1.38 -2.05
C PHE A 141 9.65 -0.50 -1.03
N ILE A 142 10.48 0.41 -1.55
CA ILE A 142 11.12 1.52 -0.83
C ILE A 142 10.83 2.81 -1.62
N PRO A 143 10.29 3.87 -1.00
CA PRO A 143 10.09 5.16 -1.67
C PRO A 143 11.39 5.67 -2.32
N GLY A 144 11.31 6.19 -3.54
CA GLY A 144 12.47 6.64 -4.32
C GLY A 144 13.29 5.55 -5.01
N LEU A 145 12.97 4.27 -4.78
CA LEU A 145 13.51 3.17 -5.58
C LEU A 145 12.84 3.14 -6.96
N ASP A 146 13.59 2.78 -7.99
CA ASP A 146 13.03 2.57 -9.32
C ASP A 146 11.95 1.48 -9.31
N MET A 147 10.89 1.68 -10.11
CA MET A 147 9.71 0.81 -10.09
C MET A 147 10.00 -0.62 -10.53
N THR A 148 11.00 -0.83 -11.39
CA THR A 148 11.39 -2.16 -11.86
C THR A 148 12.03 -2.97 -10.74
N ARG A 149 13.03 -2.41 -10.03
CA ARG A 149 13.64 -3.06 -8.86
C ARG A 149 12.64 -3.22 -7.73
N SER A 150 11.81 -2.21 -7.49
CA SER A 150 10.69 -2.30 -6.55
C SER A 150 9.77 -3.50 -6.84
N ALA A 151 9.37 -3.70 -8.10
CA ALA A 151 8.52 -4.82 -8.49
C ALA A 151 9.19 -6.18 -8.24
N HIS A 152 10.49 -6.31 -8.53
CA HIS A 152 11.24 -7.52 -8.21
C HIS A 152 11.32 -7.77 -6.70
N LEU A 153 11.56 -6.74 -5.88
CA LEU A 153 11.61 -6.89 -4.42
C LEU A 153 10.25 -7.30 -3.85
N HIS A 154 9.14 -6.74 -4.34
CA HIS A 154 7.80 -7.18 -3.98
C HIS A 154 7.57 -8.64 -4.34
N ALA A 155 7.97 -9.08 -5.54
CA ALA A 155 7.83 -10.46 -5.97
C ALA A 155 8.64 -11.42 -5.08
N PHE A 156 9.89 -11.07 -4.75
CA PHE A 156 10.70 -11.86 -3.82
C PHE A 156 10.08 -11.90 -2.42
N TYR A 157 9.59 -10.78 -1.93
CA TYR A 157 8.98 -10.71 -0.61
C TYR A 157 7.71 -11.56 -0.52
N GLU A 158 6.86 -11.52 -1.54
CA GLU A 158 5.68 -12.38 -1.65
C GLU A 158 6.05 -13.87 -1.64
N ASP A 159 7.10 -14.25 -2.36
CA ASP A 159 7.59 -15.64 -2.37
C ASP A 159 8.12 -16.07 -1.00
N ILE A 160 8.79 -15.18 -0.28
CA ILE A 160 9.27 -15.44 1.08
C ILE A 160 8.09 -15.58 2.04
N CYS A 161 7.12 -14.67 2.02
CA CYS A 161 5.92 -14.73 2.87
C CYS A 161 5.11 -16.02 2.70
N ARG A 162 5.18 -16.68 1.53
CA ARG A 162 4.52 -17.97 1.26
C ARG A 162 5.30 -19.18 1.78
N LYS A 163 6.61 -19.06 1.97
CA LYS A 163 7.52 -20.18 2.26
C LYS A 163 8.09 -20.13 3.68
N GLU A 164 8.16 -18.95 4.26
CA GLU A 164 8.80 -18.71 5.54
C GLU A 164 7.80 -18.14 6.56
N PRO A 165 7.96 -18.47 7.85
CA PRO A 165 7.21 -17.82 8.92
C PRO A 165 7.51 -16.33 9.02
N GLN A 166 6.62 -15.61 9.70
CA GLN A 166 6.60 -14.15 9.77
C GLN A 166 7.92 -13.55 10.29
N ASP A 167 8.55 -14.16 11.28
CA ASP A 167 9.82 -13.69 11.85
C ASP A 167 10.93 -13.64 10.80
N ARG A 168 11.06 -14.68 9.98
CA ARG A 168 12.04 -14.68 8.87
C ARG A 168 11.67 -13.70 7.76
N ALA A 169 10.40 -13.65 7.38
CA ALA A 169 9.92 -12.71 6.36
C ALA A 169 10.12 -11.25 6.78
N ALA A 170 9.78 -10.90 8.02
CA ALA A 170 9.95 -9.57 8.59
C ALA A 170 11.43 -9.17 8.67
N ARG A 171 12.32 -10.12 9.00
CA ARG A 171 13.77 -9.88 9.05
C ARG A 171 14.33 -9.59 7.67
N TRP A 172 13.93 -10.38 6.68
CA TRP A 172 14.34 -10.15 5.30
C TRP A 172 13.87 -8.78 4.81
N ARG A 173 12.60 -8.44 5.06
CA ARG A 173 12.03 -7.14 4.68
C ARG A 173 12.79 -5.99 5.31
N SER A 174 13.01 -6.00 6.63
CA SER A 174 13.65 -4.89 7.33
C SER A 174 15.09 -4.66 6.87
N ILE A 175 15.86 -5.73 6.72
CA ILE A 175 17.24 -5.66 6.20
C ILE A 175 17.23 -5.13 4.76
N THR A 176 16.38 -5.70 3.90
CA THR A 176 16.30 -5.28 2.49
C THR A 176 15.88 -3.83 2.36
N TYR A 177 14.88 -3.39 3.13
CA TYR A 177 14.40 -2.02 3.14
C TYR A 177 15.51 -1.04 3.53
N ALA A 178 16.25 -1.35 4.60
CA ALA A 178 17.35 -0.51 5.08
C ALA A 178 18.54 -0.41 4.12
N GLN A 179 18.76 -1.43 3.27
CA GLN A 179 19.99 -1.54 2.46
C GLN A 179 19.78 -1.25 0.96
N ALA A 180 18.57 -1.36 0.44
CA ALA A 180 18.36 -1.25 -1.01
C ALA A 180 18.32 0.20 -1.53
N CYS A 181 18.13 1.20 -0.65
CA CYS A 181 18.26 2.62 -0.98
C CYS A 181 18.71 3.46 0.24
N PRO A 182 19.97 3.32 0.70
CA PRO A 182 20.45 4.00 1.92
C PRO A 182 20.60 5.52 1.74
N SER A 183 20.65 6.00 0.50
CA SER A 183 20.78 7.41 0.14
C SER A 183 19.44 8.03 -0.28
N ARG A 184 18.32 7.52 0.24
CA ARG A 184 16.97 8.06 -0.06
C ARG A 184 16.90 9.53 0.39
N ASP A 185 16.51 10.40 -0.53
CA ASP A 185 16.29 11.82 -0.25
C ASP A 185 14.80 12.09 0.04
N ASP A 186 14.46 12.09 1.33
CA ASP A 186 13.08 12.31 1.78
C ASP A 186 12.58 13.71 1.42
N ALA A 187 13.45 14.72 1.44
CA ALA A 187 13.07 16.09 1.11
C ALA A 187 12.70 16.22 -0.37
N ALA A 188 13.50 15.61 -1.26
CA ALA A 188 13.20 15.56 -2.68
C ALA A 188 11.92 14.77 -2.98
N LEU A 189 11.68 13.64 -2.29
CA LEU A 189 10.45 12.86 -2.45
C LEU A 189 9.21 13.63 -2.00
N VAL A 190 9.31 14.34 -0.86
CA VAL A 190 8.21 15.18 -0.37
C VAL A 190 7.92 16.31 -1.34
N ALA A 191 8.96 17.00 -1.82
CA ALA A 191 8.81 18.07 -2.81
C ALA A 191 8.17 17.55 -4.11
N GLN A 192 8.63 16.39 -4.61
CA GLN A 192 8.07 15.74 -5.79
C GLN A 192 6.59 15.39 -5.61
N ALA A 193 6.21 14.79 -4.48
CA ALA A 193 4.81 14.42 -4.24
C ALA A 193 3.90 15.65 -4.14
N VAL A 194 4.33 16.69 -3.42
CA VAL A 194 3.57 17.94 -3.30
C VAL A 194 3.43 18.61 -4.67
N ASP A 195 4.52 18.68 -5.46
CA ASP A 195 4.49 19.24 -6.80
C ASP A 195 3.56 18.46 -7.75
N LEU A 196 3.61 17.12 -7.72
CA LEU A 196 2.72 16.27 -8.50
C LEU A 196 1.25 16.47 -8.13
N PHE A 197 0.94 16.61 -6.84
CA PHE A 197 -0.42 16.83 -6.36
C PHE A 197 -0.96 18.20 -6.81
N TYR A 198 -0.23 19.28 -6.54
CA TYR A 198 -0.69 20.62 -6.93
C TYR A 198 -0.68 20.84 -8.43
N SER A 199 0.29 20.29 -9.17
CA SER A 199 0.28 20.35 -10.64
C SER A 199 -0.95 19.64 -11.21
N ALA A 200 -1.37 18.52 -10.62
CA ALA A 200 -2.60 17.84 -11.01
C ALA A 200 -3.85 18.67 -10.68
N LEU A 201 -3.91 19.33 -9.53
CA LEU A 201 -5.02 20.22 -9.18
C LEU A 201 -5.08 21.47 -10.08
N GLU A 202 -3.96 22.15 -10.26
CA GLU A 202 -3.81 23.36 -11.09
C GLU A 202 -4.18 23.10 -12.55
N SER A 203 -3.92 21.89 -13.06
CA SER A 203 -4.31 21.49 -14.42
C SER A 203 -5.75 20.97 -14.52
N SER A 204 -6.37 20.52 -13.42
CA SER A 204 -7.70 19.89 -13.46
C SER A 204 -8.82 20.85 -13.09
N LEU A 205 -8.65 21.62 -12.02
CA LEU A 205 -9.72 22.43 -11.44
C LEU A 205 -10.18 23.60 -12.35
N PRO A 206 -9.33 24.30 -13.11
CA PRO A 206 -9.80 25.39 -13.99
C PRO A 206 -10.80 24.97 -15.07
N HIS A 207 -10.92 23.66 -15.34
CA HIS A 207 -11.92 23.12 -16.26
C HIS A 207 -13.29 22.90 -15.61
N ILE A 208 -13.39 23.08 -14.29
CA ILE A 208 -14.55 22.74 -13.47
C ILE A 208 -15.05 23.97 -12.69
N VAL A 209 -14.12 24.78 -12.18
CA VAL A 209 -14.43 26.02 -11.44
C VAL A 209 -14.28 27.24 -12.34
N SER A 210 -14.79 28.40 -11.88
CA SER A 210 -14.87 29.65 -12.65
C SER A 210 -13.50 30.17 -13.12
N SER A 211 -13.50 31.15 -14.04
CA SER A 211 -12.29 31.70 -14.68
C SER A 211 -11.23 32.25 -13.72
N ASP A 212 -11.60 32.61 -12.48
CA ASP A 212 -10.69 33.14 -11.46
C ASP A 212 -9.96 32.02 -10.68
N ALA A 213 -10.16 30.76 -11.08
CA ALA A 213 -9.59 29.59 -10.44
C ALA A 213 -8.06 29.56 -10.48
N ALA A 214 -7.41 30.10 -11.51
CA ALA A 214 -5.95 30.01 -11.65
C ALA A 214 -5.19 30.75 -10.52
N ASP A 215 -5.54 32.01 -10.28
CA ASP A 215 -4.94 32.82 -9.20
C ASP A 215 -5.29 32.24 -7.82
N THR A 216 -6.51 31.72 -7.70
CA THR A 216 -6.99 31.06 -6.50
C THR A 216 -6.18 29.79 -6.19
N LEU A 217 -5.89 28.95 -7.20
CA LEU A 217 -5.11 27.72 -7.03
C LEU A 217 -3.65 28.00 -6.67
N ALA A 218 -3.04 29.02 -7.27
CA ALA A 218 -1.70 29.46 -6.89
C ALA A 218 -1.63 29.92 -5.43
N SER A 219 -2.68 30.63 -4.97
CA SER A 219 -2.84 31.00 -3.55
C SER A 219 -2.97 29.76 -2.66
N LEU A 220 -3.79 28.78 -3.04
CA LEU A 220 -3.96 27.53 -2.29
C LEU A 220 -2.68 26.72 -2.16
N ARG A 221 -1.90 26.62 -3.24
CA ARG A 221 -0.59 25.96 -3.20
C ARG A 221 0.33 26.68 -2.22
N THR A 222 0.37 28.00 -2.27
CA THR A 222 1.20 28.80 -1.35
C THR A 222 0.77 28.60 0.11
N GLN A 223 -0.55 28.57 0.37
CA GLN A 223 -1.09 28.48 1.71
C GLN A 223 -0.98 27.06 2.32
N TYR A 224 -1.26 26.02 1.52
CA TYR A 224 -1.48 24.67 2.04
C TYR A 224 -0.40 23.65 1.65
N SER A 225 0.61 24.04 0.86
CA SER A 225 1.74 23.15 0.50
C SER A 225 2.47 22.57 1.71
N SER A 226 2.59 23.32 2.80
CA SER A 226 3.21 22.85 4.04
C SER A 226 2.42 21.71 4.70
N ALA A 227 1.09 21.77 4.63
CA ALA A 227 0.19 20.72 5.11
C ALA A 227 0.28 19.47 4.23
N ALA A 228 0.26 19.63 2.90
CA ALA A 228 0.50 18.52 1.96
C ALA A 228 1.87 17.86 2.20
N ALA A 229 2.92 18.66 2.42
CA ALA A 229 4.26 18.16 2.74
C ALA A 229 4.29 17.39 4.07
N LYS A 230 3.47 17.78 5.06
CA LYS A 230 3.31 17.02 6.30
C LYS A 230 2.66 15.68 6.05
N ILE A 231 1.58 15.63 5.27
CA ILE A 231 0.88 14.39 4.90
C ILE A 231 1.84 13.39 4.23
N VAL A 232 2.66 13.86 3.28
CA VAL A 232 3.65 13.00 2.60
C VAL A 232 4.70 12.49 3.59
N ARG A 233 5.17 13.32 4.52
CA ARG A 233 6.10 12.90 5.59
C ARG A 233 5.47 11.86 6.54
N ASP A 234 4.21 12.02 6.89
CA ASP A 234 3.48 11.07 7.73
C ASP A 234 3.28 9.74 6.99
N ALA A 235 3.02 9.78 5.68
CA ALA A 235 2.98 8.60 4.82
C ALA A 235 4.33 7.87 4.74
N LEU A 236 5.44 8.60 4.55
CA LEU A 236 6.80 8.04 4.58
C LEU A 236 7.09 7.40 5.93
N LYS A 237 6.74 8.07 7.04
CA LYS A 237 6.89 7.55 8.40
C LYS A 237 6.10 6.25 8.59
N LEU A 238 4.86 6.18 8.09
CA LEU A 238 4.06 4.97 8.14
C LEU A 238 4.72 3.83 7.35
N GLN A 239 5.19 4.10 6.13
CA GLN A 239 5.87 3.12 5.29
C GLN A 239 7.17 2.61 5.95
N ASP A 240 7.97 3.51 6.51
CA ASP A 240 9.20 3.17 7.22
C ASP A 240 8.91 2.33 8.46
N LEU A 241 7.89 2.68 9.24
CA LEU A 241 7.48 1.91 10.40
C LEU A 241 7.03 0.50 9.99
N ALA A 242 6.20 0.38 8.95
CA ALA A 242 5.68 -0.89 8.47
C ALA A 242 6.76 -1.79 7.83
N MET A 243 7.73 -1.20 7.12
CA MET A 243 8.68 -1.96 6.31
C MET A 243 10.05 -2.13 6.97
N ALA A 244 10.61 -1.08 7.57
CA ALA A 244 11.95 -1.08 8.14
C ALA A 244 12.00 -1.71 9.54
N THR A 245 10.88 -1.74 10.25
CA THR A 245 10.84 -2.27 11.62
C THR A 245 10.60 -3.77 11.62
N TYR A 246 11.24 -4.44 12.57
CA TYR A 246 11.05 -5.86 12.85
C TYR A 246 9.82 -6.05 13.75
N ILE A 247 8.65 -6.22 13.13
CA ILE A 247 7.33 -6.22 13.76
C ILE A 247 6.54 -7.50 13.51
N SER A 248 5.56 -7.75 14.37
CA SER A 248 4.90 -9.07 14.45
C SER A 248 3.83 -9.36 13.40
N PHE A 249 3.44 -8.34 12.65
CA PHE A 249 2.50 -8.42 11.55
C PHE A 249 3.04 -7.63 10.36
N ASP A 250 2.73 -8.10 9.17
CA ASP A 250 2.89 -7.34 7.93
C ASP A 250 1.69 -6.42 7.78
N TYR A 251 1.94 -5.11 7.92
CA TYR A 251 0.94 -4.09 7.68
C TYR A 251 1.01 -3.62 6.23
N ARG A 252 -0.15 -3.63 5.57
CA ARG A 252 -0.28 -3.19 4.18
C ARG A 252 -1.52 -2.32 4.03
N LEU A 253 -1.40 -1.30 3.19
CA LEU A 253 -2.56 -0.50 2.83
C LEU A 253 -3.51 -1.30 1.95
N ILE A 254 -4.80 -1.11 2.19
CA ILE A 254 -5.86 -1.53 1.29
C ILE A 254 -6.14 -0.34 0.39
N ALA A 255 -5.77 -0.47 -0.87
CA ALA A 255 -6.11 0.47 -1.93
C ALA A 255 -6.47 -0.36 -3.17
N PRO A 256 -7.75 -0.74 -3.33
CA PRO A 256 -8.19 -1.57 -4.44
C PRO A 256 -7.79 -0.90 -5.77
N PRO A 257 -7.25 -1.66 -6.74
CA PRO A 257 -6.99 -1.13 -8.06
C PRO A 257 -8.27 -0.53 -8.66
N VAL A 258 -8.12 0.56 -9.41
CA VAL A 258 -9.23 1.14 -10.16
C VAL A 258 -9.81 0.06 -11.06
N TYR A 259 -11.14 0.00 -11.12
CA TYR A 259 -11.90 -0.99 -11.87
C TYR A 259 -11.84 -2.43 -11.32
N SER A 260 -11.32 -2.64 -10.10
CA SER A 260 -11.41 -3.93 -9.40
C SER A 260 -12.76 -4.11 -8.70
N ILE A 261 -13.12 -5.37 -8.41
CA ILE A 261 -14.31 -5.69 -7.61
C ILE A 261 -14.13 -5.14 -6.19
N VAL A 262 -15.18 -4.50 -5.68
CA VAL A 262 -15.27 -4.02 -4.29
C VAL A 262 -15.57 -5.22 -3.39
N THR A 263 -14.66 -5.52 -2.46
CA THR A 263 -14.80 -6.60 -1.48
C THR A 263 -15.35 -6.05 -0.16
N PRO A 264 -16.61 -6.34 0.23
CA PRO A 264 -17.23 -5.73 1.42
C PRO A 264 -16.50 -5.98 2.74
N SER A 265 -15.66 -7.01 2.80
CA SER A 265 -14.79 -7.31 3.94
C SER A 265 -13.64 -6.32 4.11
N GLN A 266 -13.18 -5.71 3.02
CA GLN A 266 -11.98 -4.85 2.97
C GLN A 266 -12.29 -3.39 2.64
N THR A 267 -13.46 -3.11 2.08
CA THR A 267 -13.83 -1.79 1.57
C THR A 267 -15.20 -1.35 2.06
N GLU A 268 -15.37 -0.06 2.28
CA GLU A 268 -16.64 0.64 2.45
C GLU A 268 -16.88 1.58 1.26
N VAL A 269 -18.14 1.77 0.91
CA VAL A 269 -18.52 2.61 -0.25
C VAL A 269 -18.90 3.98 0.28
N ALA A 270 -18.07 4.99 0.03
CA ALA A 270 -18.38 6.39 0.33
C ALA A 270 -19.50 6.91 -0.57
N GLU A 271 -19.41 6.58 -1.87
CA GLU A 271 -20.37 7.04 -2.88
C GLU A 271 -20.65 5.93 -3.88
N LEU A 272 -21.93 5.73 -4.23
CA LEU A 272 -22.38 4.72 -5.17
C LEU A 272 -22.94 5.33 -6.45
N VAL A 273 -22.12 5.27 -7.47
CA VAL A 273 -22.42 5.69 -8.83
C VAL A 273 -23.26 4.57 -9.50
N LYS A 274 -24.59 4.73 -9.46
CA LYS A 274 -25.62 3.82 -10.01
C LYS A 274 -25.43 3.27 -11.45
N ARG A 275 -24.71 3.96 -12.33
CA ARG A 275 -24.43 3.56 -13.72
C ARG A 275 -22.95 3.72 -14.06
N CYS A 276 -22.32 2.63 -14.48
CA CYS A 276 -21.02 2.67 -15.14
C CYS A 276 -21.22 2.72 -16.67
N PRO A 277 -20.45 3.53 -17.43
CA PRO A 277 -20.57 3.59 -18.89
C PRO A 277 -20.14 2.31 -19.62
N HIS A 278 -19.50 1.36 -18.94
CA HIS A 278 -18.89 0.18 -19.58
C HIS A 278 -19.41 -1.10 -18.93
N SER A 279 -19.87 -2.04 -19.75
CA SER A 279 -20.17 -3.41 -19.32
C SER A 279 -18.87 -4.22 -19.24
N LEU A 280 -18.65 -4.88 -18.12
CA LEU A 280 -17.49 -5.75 -17.94
C LEU A 280 -17.78 -7.15 -18.51
N PRO A 281 -16.89 -7.71 -19.36
CA PRO A 281 -16.96 -9.11 -19.71
C PRO A 281 -16.54 -9.94 -18.49
N ARG A 282 -17.43 -10.82 -18.02
CA ARG A 282 -17.11 -11.80 -16.97
C ARG A 282 -17.68 -13.16 -17.32
N THR A 283 -16.92 -14.19 -16.92
CA THR A 283 -17.17 -15.61 -17.19
C THR A 283 -18.14 -16.27 -16.20
N ASP A 284 -18.42 -15.64 -15.05
CA ASP A 284 -19.29 -16.22 -14.02
C ASP A 284 -20.64 -15.50 -13.89
N PRO A 285 -21.75 -16.25 -13.71
CA PRO A 285 -23.09 -15.70 -13.58
C PRO A 285 -23.42 -15.43 -12.09
N VAL A 286 -22.97 -14.30 -11.55
CA VAL A 286 -23.47 -13.83 -10.25
C VAL A 286 -23.75 -12.32 -10.33
N GLU A 287 -24.78 -11.91 -9.60
CA GLU A 287 -25.38 -10.59 -9.36
C GLU A 287 -24.55 -9.33 -9.69
N ASP A 288 -25.27 -8.23 -9.96
CA ASP A 288 -24.72 -6.88 -10.11
C ASP A 288 -23.60 -6.62 -9.08
N GLY A 289 -22.38 -6.43 -9.59
CA GLY A 289 -21.19 -6.23 -8.76
C GLY A 289 -20.88 -4.75 -8.60
N LYS A 290 -20.28 -4.38 -7.47
CA LYS A 290 -19.69 -3.04 -7.29
C LYS A 290 -18.23 -3.06 -7.71
N ILE A 291 -17.83 -2.06 -8.49
CA ILE A 291 -16.43 -1.86 -8.91
C ILE A 291 -15.88 -0.57 -8.34
N CYS A 292 -14.59 -0.57 -7.98
CA CYS A 292 -13.90 0.59 -7.45
C CYS A 292 -13.63 1.60 -8.58
N LEU A 293 -14.02 2.85 -8.37
CA LEU A 293 -13.73 3.95 -9.30
C LEU A 293 -12.58 4.83 -8.81
N ALA A 294 -12.50 5.07 -7.50
CA ALA A 294 -11.46 5.85 -6.86
C ALA A 294 -11.34 5.47 -5.37
N VAL A 295 -10.13 5.61 -4.82
CA VAL A 295 -9.86 5.43 -3.38
C VAL A 295 -9.80 6.79 -2.71
N VAL A 296 -10.72 7.06 -1.80
CA VAL A 296 -10.82 8.36 -1.10
C VAL A 296 -10.24 8.31 0.31
N SER A 297 -10.16 7.12 0.91
CA SER A 297 -9.38 6.89 2.13
C SER A 297 -8.78 5.48 2.10
N PHE A 298 -7.56 5.33 2.59
CA PHE A 298 -6.91 4.02 2.64
C PHE A 298 -7.53 3.13 3.71
N GLY A 299 -7.50 1.82 3.47
CA GLY A 299 -7.69 0.82 4.52
C GLY A 299 -6.35 0.28 5.02
N LEU A 300 -6.40 -0.52 6.08
CA LEU A 300 -5.22 -1.15 6.68
C LEU A 300 -5.49 -2.63 6.94
N LEU A 301 -4.54 -3.45 6.51
CA LEU A 301 -4.55 -4.90 6.67
C LEU A 301 -3.32 -5.31 7.47
N ALA A 302 -3.51 -6.17 8.46
CA ALA A 302 -2.43 -6.88 9.14
C ALA A 302 -2.44 -8.34 8.69
N SER A 303 -1.27 -8.89 8.36
CA SER A 303 -1.13 -10.32 8.08
C SER A 303 0.01 -10.94 8.86
N LYS A 304 -0.11 -12.22 9.20
CA LYS A 304 0.92 -12.98 9.92
C LYS A 304 1.02 -14.38 9.33
N SER A 305 2.22 -14.70 8.86
CA SER A 305 2.56 -16.06 8.43
C SER A 305 3.02 -16.90 9.63
N THR A 306 2.37 -18.02 9.90
CA THR A 306 2.70 -18.93 10.99
C THR A 306 3.07 -20.32 10.45
N GLN A 307 4.03 -20.96 11.09
CA GLN A 307 4.42 -22.33 10.82
C GLN A 307 4.51 -23.07 12.16
N ARG A 308 3.68 -24.10 12.35
CA ARG A 308 3.59 -24.81 13.64
C ARG A 308 4.74 -25.79 13.85
N SER A 309 5.21 -26.40 12.76
CA SER A 309 6.35 -27.33 12.75
C SER A 309 7.19 -27.15 11.47
N PRO A 310 8.48 -27.51 11.46
CA PRO A 310 9.36 -27.33 10.29
C PRO A 310 8.89 -28.06 9.01
N SER A 311 8.08 -29.10 9.16
CA SER A 311 7.48 -29.87 8.06
C SER A 311 6.13 -29.31 7.59
N ASP A 312 5.54 -28.37 8.33
CA ASP A 312 4.19 -27.88 8.08
C ASP A 312 4.21 -26.80 7.00
N THR A 313 3.11 -26.69 6.26
CA THR A 313 2.87 -25.58 5.35
C THR A 313 2.71 -24.27 6.14
N VAL A 314 3.24 -23.18 5.60
CA VAL A 314 3.03 -21.85 6.19
C VAL A 314 1.56 -21.44 6.01
N GLU A 315 0.89 -21.18 7.12
CA GLU A 315 -0.47 -20.63 7.17
C GLU A 315 -0.38 -19.10 7.23
N ARG A 316 -1.20 -18.38 6.46
CA ARG A 316 -1.25 -16.91 6.51
C ARG A 316 -2.60 -16.44 7.04
N ALA A 317 -2.59 -15.85 8.24
CA ALA A 317 -3.75 -15.17 8.80
C ALA A 317 -3.77 -13.71 8.32
N VAL A 318 -4.97 -13.20 8.00
CA VAL A 318 -5.17 -11.84 7.51
C VAL A 318 -6.32 -11.21 8.27
N THR A 319 -6.09 -10.01 8.81
CA THR A 319 -7.07 -9.23 9.56
C THR A 319 -7.19 -7.85 8.95
N VAL A 320 -8.42 -7.46 8.57
CA VAL A 320 -8.72 -6.08 8.17
C VAL A 320 -8.86 -5.24 9.43
N MET A 321 -7.99 -4.24 9.56
CA MET A 321 -7.96 -3.37 10.73
C MET A 321 -8.82 -2.12 10.54
N LYS A 322 -8.84 -1.60 9.31
CA LYS A 322 -9.70 -0.52 8.86
C LYS A 322 -10.01 -0.75 7.38
N LYS A 323 -11.26 -0.55 6.98
CA LYS A 323 -11.67 -0.68 5.58
C LYS A 323 -11.21 0.53 4.78
N ALA A 324 -10.93 0.33 3.51
CA ALA A 324 -10.69 1.44 2.58
C ALA A 324 -12.02 2.06 2.18
N SER A 325 -12.07 3.38 2.09
CA SER A 325 -13.24 4.10 1.61
C SER A 325 -13.08 4.39 0.11
N VAL A 326 -14.06 3.96 -0.69
CA VAL A 326 -14.00 4.05 -2.16
C VAL A 326 -15.26 4.67 -2.75
N VAL A 327 -15.10 5.40 -3.84
CA VAL A 327 -16.20 5.66 -4.78
C VAL A 327 -16.37 4.41 -5.63
N ALA A 328 -17.59 3.88 -5.70
CA ALA A 328 -17.89 2.66 -6.42
C ALA A 328 -18.97 2.88 -7.47
N ALA A 329 -18.99 2.04 -8.51
CA ALA A 329 -20.11 1.96 -9.45
C ALA A 329 -20.75 0.59 -9.43
N THR A 330 -22.07 0.56 -9.66
CA THR A 330 -22.75 -0.69 -10.00
C THR A 330 -22.46 -1.02 -11.46
N CYS A 331 -21.92 -2.21 -11.71
CA CYS A 331 -21.71 -2.73 -13.05
C CYS A 331 -22.65 -3.91 -13.31
N ARG A 332 -23.39 -3.85 -14.42
CA ARG A 332 -24.11 -5.01 -14.96
C ARG A 332 -23.12 -5.84 -15.77
N TRP A 333 -22.95 -7.09 -15.37
CA TRP A 333 -22.09 -8.02 -16.07
C TRP A 333 -22.81 -8.54 -17.32
N THR A 334 -22.18 -8.43 -18.49
CA THR A 334 -22.66 -9.08 -19.71
C THR A 334 -21.95 -10.42 -19.85
N ARG A 335 -22.71 -11.52 -20.03
CA ARG A 335 -22.13 -12.83 -20.35
C ARG A 335 -21.21 -12.67 -21.55
N ALA A 336 -19.95 -13.09 -21.42
CA ALA A 336 -19.07 -13.19 -22.57
C ALA A 336 -19.70 -14.16 -23.58
N HIS A 337 -20.00 -13.69 -24.79
CA HIS A 337 -20.36 -14.57 -25.89
C HIS A 337 -19.13 -15.41 -26.23
N THR A 338 -19.11 -16.66 -25.78
CA THR A 338 -18.21 -17.67 -26.36
C THR A 338 -18.69 -17.92 -27.78
N SER A 339 -18.01 -17.33 -28.76
CA SER A 339 -18.11 -17.75 -30.15
C SER A 339 -17.60 -19.18 -30.24
N SER A 340 -18.53 -20.14 -30.36
CA SER A 340 -18.26 -21.54 -30.67
C SER A 340 -17.74 -21.73 -32.09
#